data_AF-A0A2A3YD39-F1
#
_entry.id   AF-A0A2A3YD39-F1
#
_cell.length_a   1.000
_cell.length_b   1.000
_cell.length_c   1.000
_cell.angle_alpha   90.00
_cell.angle_beta   90.00
_cell.angle_gamma   90.00
#
_symmetry.space_group_name_H-M   'P 1'
#
loop_
_entity.id
_entity.type
_entity.pdbx_description
1 polymer ?
#
loop_
_entity_poly.entity_id
_entity_poly.type
_entity_poly.pdbx_seq_one_letter_code
_entity_poly.pdbx_strand_id
1 'polypeptide(L)'
;MSAWLLLIGAILSEVTATLSLRGALDHSALYVVVVAGYALSFGFLALVLRRGMGLGVAYGIWAACGVVLTAILSALLFGEAFTVPKASGIVLIAAGVAVVEIGSHRARGTVDARSDGSDGSDGSDGSDGSDGSDGSDGSGGSGGSDAADAPHAPGALGAAAPARRREDA
;
A
#
# COMPACT_ATOMS: atom_id res chain seq x y z
N MET A 1 -7.54 -15.29 -11.91
CA MET A 1 -8.32 -14.04 -11.72
C MET A 1 -7.36 -12.91 -11.39
N SER A 2 -7.06 -12.04 -12.35
CA SER A 2 -6.17 -10.88 -12.15
C SER A 2 -6.78 -9.92 -11.12
N ALA A 3 -5.98 -9.33 -10.22
CA ALA A 3 -6.47 -8.40 -9.19
C ALA A 3 -7.27 -7.23 -9.79
N TRP A 4 -6.88 -6.76 -10.97
CA TRP A 4 -7.59 -5.74 -11.73
C TRP A 4 -9.03 -6.13 -12.12
N LEU A 5 -9.29 -7.40 -12.46
CA LEU A 5 -10.64 -7.85 -12.82
C LEU A 5 -11.57 -7.85 -11.59
N LEU A 6 -11.02 -8.23 -10.44
CA LEU A 6 -11.76 -8.18 -9.17
C LEU A 6 -12.06 -6.73 -8.76
N LEU A 7 -11.13 -5.81 -9.01
CA LEU A 7 -11.33 -4.39 -8.74
C LEU A 7 -12.43 -3.80 -9.62
N ILE A 8 -12.44 -4.12 -10.92
CA ILE A 8 -13.52 -3.73 -11.83
C ILE A 8 -14.86 -4.30 -11.35
N GLY A 9 -14.90 -5.57 -10.96
CA GLY A 9 -16.09 -6.20 -10.39
C GLY A 9 -16.58 -5.49 -9.12
N ALA A 10 -15.67 -5.08 -8.23
CA ALA A 10 -15.98 -4.34 -7.02
C ALA A 10 -16.66 -2.99 -7.34
N ILE A 11 -16.11 -2.23 -8.29
CA ILE A 11 -16.63 -0.93 -8.71
C ILE A 11 -18.02 -1.09 -9.35
N LEU A 12 -18.18 -2.03 -10.28
CA LEU A 12 -19.48 -2.24 -10.95
C LEU A 12 -20.58 -2.67 -9.98
N SER A 13 -20.24 -3.54 -9.02
CA SER A 13 -21.17 -3.98 -7.98
C SER A 13 -21.59 -2.83 -7.06
N GLU A 14 -20.64 -1.97 -6.67
CA GLU A 14 -20.91 -0.79 -5.85
C GLU A 14 -21.80 0.22 -6.57
N VAL A 15 -21.46 0.56 -7.82
CA VAL A 15 -22.23 1.53 -8.62
C VAL A 15 -23.66 1.00 -8.83
N THR A 16 -23.81 -0.29 -9.10
CA THR A 16 -25.13 -0.93 -9.24
C THR A 16 -25.92 -0.88 -7.93
N ALA A 17 -25.28 -1.15 -6.79
CA ALA A 17 -25.90 -1.04 -5.47
C ALA A 17 -26.35 0.39 -5.18
N THR A 18 -25.52 1.38 -5.52
CA THR A 18 -25.79 2.80 -5.29
C THR A 18 -26.95 3.31 -6.14
N LEU A 19 -27.02 2.91 -7.41
CA LEU A 19 -28.16 3.23 -8.29
C LEU A 19 -29.44 2.51 -7.84
N SER A 20 -29.32 1.25 -7.42
CA SER A 20 -30.45 0.49 -6.87
C SER A 20 -30.97 1.12 -5.59
N LEU A 21 -30.11 1.73 -4.76
CA LEU A 21 -30.53 2.44 -3.55
C LEU A 21 -31.38 3.66 -3.89
N ARG A 22 -31.01 4.41 -4.92
CA ARG A 22 -31.83 5.53 -5.39
C ARG A 22 -33.19 5.05 -5.88
N GLY A 23 -33.25 3.94 -6.62
CA GLY A 23 -34.52 3.32 -7.04
C GLY A 23 -35.30 2.66 -5.90
N ALA A 24 -34.62 2.22 -4.83
CA ALA A 24 -35.25 1.56 -3.68
C ALA A 24 -36.16 2.50 -2.88
N LEU A 25 -35.96 3.81 -3.03
CA LEU A 25 -36.86 4.83 -2.48
C LEU A 25 -38.28 4.70 -3.04
N ASP A 26 -38.42 4.26 -4.29
CA ASP A 26 -39.72 4.03 -4.94
C ASP A 26 -40.17 2.56 -4.84
N HIS A 27 -39.22 1.61 -4.83
CA HIS A 27 -39.51 0.17 -4.74
C HIS A 27 -38.67 -0.51 -3.65
N SER A 28 -39.29 -0.80 -2.51
CA SER A 28 -38.63 -1.40 -1.33
C SER A 28 -37.96 -2.76 -1.60
N ALA A 29 -38.38 -3.51 -2.63
CA ALA A 29 -37.75 -4.77 -3.02
C ALA A 29 -36.27 -4.60 -3.46
N LEU A 30 -35.89 -3.41 -3.94
CA LEU A 30 -34.53 -3.15 -4.40
C LEU A 30 -33.50 -3.05 -3.26
N TYR A 31 -33.92 -2.88 -2.00
CA TYR A 31 -33.01 -2.92 -0.85
C TYR A 31 -32.23 -4.22 -0.76
N VAL A 32 -32.81 -5.35 -1.22
CA VAL A 32 -32.10 -6.63 -1.27
C VAL A 32 -30.90 -6.54 -2.22
N VAL A 33 -31.06 -5.90 -3.38
CA VAL A 33 -30.00 -5.69 -4.37
C VAL A 33 -28.94 -4.75 -3.83
N VAL A 34 -29.32 -3.71 -3.08
CA VAL A 34 -28.39 -2.78 -2.43
C VAL A 34 -27.47 -3.52 -1.47
N VAL A 35 -28.05 -4.30 -0.54
CA VAL A 35 -27.28 -5.03 0.48
C VAL A 35 -26.38 -6.06 -0.18
N ALA A 36 -26.91 -6.84 -1.12
CA ALA A 36 -26.13 -7.85 -1.84
C ALA A 36 -24.99 -7.22 -2.66
N GLY A 37 -25.25 -6.10 -3.34
CA GLY A 37 -24.27 -5.42 -4.19
C GLY A 37 -23.13 -4.77 -3.39
N TYR A 38 -23.43 -4.15 -2.23
CA TYR A 38 -22.37 -3.66 -1.34
C TYR A 38 -21.56 -4.79 -0.72
N ALA A 39 -22.22 -5.87 -0.26
CA ALA A 39 -21.52 -7.03 0.29
C ALA A 39 -20.55 -7.66 -0.74
N LEU A 40 -21.00 -7.80 -1.99
CA LEU A 40 -20.16 -8.26 -3.11
C LEU A 40 -19.01 -7.30 -3.40
N SER A 41 -19.27 -5.98 -3.41
CA SER A 41 -18.23 -4.98 -3.65
C SER A 41 -17.11 -5.07 -2.62
N PHE A 42 -17.46 -5.07 -1.33
CA PHE A 42 -16.48 -5.22 -0.25
C PHE A 42 -15.78 -6.59 -0.29
N GLY A 43 -16.49 -7.66 -0.65
CA GLY A 43 -15.90 -8.98 -0.83
C GLY A 43 -14.85 -9.01 -1.94
N PHE A 44 -15.13 -8.39 -3.09
CA PHE A 44 -14.17 -8.27 -4.18
C PHE A 44 -12.99 -7.37 -3.81
N LEU A 45 -13.23 -6.24 -3.15
CA LEU A 45 -12.17 -5.36 -2.68
C LEU A 45 -11.25 -6.09 -1.68
N ALA A 46 -11.81 -6.80 -0.71
CA ALA A 46 -11.04 -7.64 0.21
C ALA A 46 -10.20 -8.68 -0.54
N LEU A 47 -10.74 -9.29 -1.60
CA LEU A 47 -9.97 -10.23 -2.42
C LEU A 47 -8.85 -9.52 -3.22
N VAL A 48 -9.06 -8.30 -3.70
CA VAL A 48 -8.01 -7.47 -4.35
C VAL A 48 -6.85 -7.22 -3.40
N LEU A 49 -7.16 -6.83 -2.15
CA LEU A 49 -6.15 -6.60 -1.12
C LEU A 49 -5.38 -7.89 -0.80
N ARG A 50 -6.09 -9.03 -0.68
CA ARG A 50 -5.46 -10.35 -0.47
C ARG A 50 -4.54 -10.79 -1.62
N ARG A 51 -4.66 -10.20 -2.81
CA ARG A 51 -3.78 -10.48 -3.96
C ARG A 51 -2.51 -9.62 -3.96
N GLY A 52 -2.28 -8.81 -2.93
CA GLY A 52 -1.06 -8.02 -2.78
C GLY A 52 -1.13 -6.62 -3.41
N MET A 53 -2.31 -6.16 -3.84
CA MET A 53 -2.47 -4.76 -4.21
C MET A 53 -2.46 -3.90 -2.94
N GLY A 54 -1.64 -2.84 -2.94
CA GLY A 54 -1.57 -1.92 -1.80
C GLY A 54 -2.93 -1.29 -1.52
N LEU A 55 -3.31 -1.23 -0.24
CA LEU A 55 -4.61 -0.70 0.21
C LEU A 55 -4.86 0.72 -0.31
N GLY A 56 -3.85 1.60 -0.31
CA GLY A 56 -3.95 2.95 -0.85
C GLY A 56 -4.39 2.94 -2.33
N VAL A 57 -3.62 2.27 -3.19
CA VAL A 57 -3.91 2.18 -4.63
C VAL A 57 -5.29 1.57 -4.89
N ALA A 58 -5.60 0.45 -4.24
CA ALA A 58 -6.88 -0.24 -4.43
C ALA A 58 -8.06 0.63 -4.02
N TYR A 59 -7.98 1.24 -2.83
CA TYR A 59 -9.06 2.07 -2.27
C TYR A 59 -9.18 3.41 -2.99
N GLY A 60 -8.07 4.00 -3.42
CA GLY A 60 -8.03 5.25 -4.19
C GLY A 60 -8.70 5.09 -5.55
N ILE A 61 -8.34 4.05 -6.31
CA ILE A 61 -8.97 3.76 -7.61
C ILE A 61 -10.45 3.42 -7.41
N TRP A 62 -10.75 2.54 -6.45
CA TRP A 62 -12.12 2.14 -6.14
C TRP A 62 -13.00 3.35 -5.81
N ALA A 63 -12.58 4.22 -4.90
CA ALA A 63 -13.33 5.41 -4.50
C ALA A 63 -13.47 6.43 -5.62
N ALA A 64 -12.38 6.74 -6.36
CA ALA A 64 -12.43 7.72 -7.45
C ALA A 64 -13.35 7.25 -8.59
N CYS A 65 -13.19 6.00 -9.04
CA CYS A 65 -14.02 5.43 -10.08
C CYS A 65 -15.48 5.30 -9.62
N GLY A 66 -15.73 4.81 -8.40
CA GLY A 66 -17.08 4.66 -7.84
C GLY A 66 -17.85 5.97 -7.82
N VAL A 67 -17.23 7.07 -7.36
CA VAL A 67 -17.86 8.40 -7.32
C VAL A 67 -18.17 8.92 -8.73
N VAL A 68 -17.19 8.87 -9.64
CA VAL A 68 -17.36 9.40 -11.01
C VAL A 68 -18.42 8.61 -11.78
N LEU A 69 -18.35 7.27 -11.74
CA LEU A 69 -19.33 6.40 -12.41
C LEU A 69 -20.73 6.58 -11.84
N THR A 70 -20.86 6.60 -10.51
CA THR A 70 -22.17 6.83 -9.85
C THR A 70 -22.75 8.18 -10.25
N ALA A 71 -21.94 9.24 -10.26
CA ALA A 71 -22.39 10.56 -10.66
C ALA A 71 -22.90 10.59 -12.11
N ILE A 72 -22.15 10.00 -13.05
CA ILE A 72 -22.52 9.95 -14.47
C ILE A 72 -23.77 9.10 -14.66
N LEU A 73 -23.81 7.88 -14.13
CA LEU A 73 -24.96 6.99 -14.29
C LEU A 73 -26.19 7.56 -13.60
N SER A 74 -26.05 8.16 -12.41
CA SER A 74 -27.18 8.80 -11.73
C SER A 74 -27.73 9.97 -12.54
N ALA A 75 -26.88 10.72 -13.25
CA ALA A 75 -27.33 11.78 -14.17
C ALA A 75 -28.18 11.20 -15.32
N LEU A 76 -27.65 10.15 -15.94
CA LEU A 76 -28.23 9.55 -17.14
C LEU A 76 -29.53 8.79 -16.85
N LEU A 77 -29.58 8.05 -15.74
CA LEU A 77 -30.69 7.16 -15.42
C LEU A 77 -31.90 7.91 -14.84
N PHE A 78 -31.66 8.96 -14.04
CA PHE A 78 -32.71 9.70 -13.35
C PHE A 78 -33.09 11.02 -14.06
N GLY A 79 -32.35 11.41 -15.10
CA GLY A 79 -32.69 12.57 -15.94
C GLY A 79 -32.79 13.90 -15.19
N GLU A 80 -32.27 13.99 -13.97
CA GLU A 80 -32.27 15.23 -13.20
C GLU A 80 -31.33 16.25 -13.86
N ALA A 81 -31.78 17.51 -13.94
CA ALA A 81 -30.94 18.60 -14.41
C ALA A 81 -29.61 18.62 -13.63
N PHE A 82 -28.53 18.39 -14.37
CA PHE A 82 -27.16 18.46 -13.87
C PHE A 82 -26.82 19.93 -13.65
N THR A 83 -27.28 20.48 -12.52
CA THR A 83 -27.03 21.89 -12.19
C THR A 83 -25.53 22.07 -11.95
N VAL A 84 -24.98 23.20 -12.41
CA VAL A 84 -23.56 23.56 -12.25
C VAL A 84 -23.02 23.34 -10.82
N PRO A 85 -23.79 23.59 -9.73
CA PRO A 85 -23.35 23.29 -8.37
C PRO A 85 -23.18 21.79 -8.05
N LYS A 86 -24.00 20.90 -8.60
CA LYS A 86 -23.84 19.44 -8.40
C LYS A 86 -22.55 18.96 -9.06
N ALA A 87 -22.30 19.42 -10.29
CA ALA A 87 -21.11 19.07 -11.04
C ALA A 87 -19.83 19.57 -10.34
N SER A 88 -19.81 20.80 -9.83
CA SER A 88 -18.66 21.34 -9.10
C SER A 88 -18.41 20.55 -7.80
N GLY A 89 -19.45 20.15 -7.08
CA GLY A 89 -19.33 19.29 -5.90
C GLY A 89 -18.68 17.95 -6.21
N ILE A 90 -19.08 17.27 -7.30
CA ILE A 90 -18.48 16.00 -7.73
C ILE A 90 -16.99 16.17 -8.06
N VAL A 91 -16.64 17.24 -8.79
CA VAL A 91 -15.24 17.55 -9.12
C VAL A 91 -14.43 17.81 -7.87
N LEU A 92 -15.00 18.49 -6.88
CA LEU A 92 -14.32 18.82 -5.62
C LEU A 92 -14.10 17.57 -4.75
N ILE A 93 -15.06 16.65 -4.71
CA ILE A 93 -14.92 15.34 -4.05
C ILE A 93 -13.83 14.52 -4.75
N ALA A 94 -13.87 14.42 -6.08
CA ALA A 94 -12.86 13.70 -6.85
C ALA A 94 -11.45 14.29 -6.63
N ALA A 95 -11.33 15.62 -6.61
CA ALA A 95 -10.08 16.30 -6.30
C ALA A 95 -9.61 16.02 -4.85
N GLY A 96 -10.53 16.01 -3.88
CA GLY A 96 -10.22 15.63 -2.49
C GLY A 96 -9.67 14.21 -2.37
N VAL A 97 -10.28 13.25 -3.07
CA VAL A 97 -9.78 11.86 -3.12
C VAL A 97 -8.39 11.80 -3.76
N ALA A 98 -8.16 12.53 -4.85
CA ALA A 98 -6.85 12.58 -5.49
C ALA A 98 -5.76 13.15 -4.57
N VAL A 99 -6.08 14.18 -3.77
CA VAL A 99 -5.15 14.75 -2.79
C VAL A 99 -4.80 13.74 -1.70
N VAL A 100 -5.78 12.99 -1.19
CA VAL A 100 -5.56 11.93 -0.18
C VAL A 100 -4.66 10.84 -0.74
N GLU A 101 -4.91 10.40 -1.98
CA GLU A 101 -4.08 9.38 -2.64
C GLU A 101 -2.62 9.85 -2.78
N ILE A 102 -2.41 11.07 -3.29
CA ILE A 102 -1.06 11.66 -3.45
C ILE A 102 -0.35 11.80 -2.09
N GLY A 103 -1.07 12.21 -1.04
CA GLY A 103 -0.53 12.29 0.32
C GLY A 103 -0.08 10.92 0.85
N SER A 104 -0.86 9.88 0.57
CA SER A 104 -0.55 8.51 1.00
C SER A 104 0.67 7.91 0.27
N HIS A 105 0.96 8.33 -0.97
CA HIS A 105 2.19 7.93 -1.69
C HIS A 105 3.44 8.65 -1.17
N ARG A 106 3.36 9.95 -0.82
CA ARG A 106 4.49 10.71 -0.27
C ARG A 106 4.93 10.25 1.12
N ALA A 107 4.01 9.74 1.94
CA ALA A 107 4.33 9.19 3.26
C ALA A 107 5.23 7.95 3.19
N ARG A 108 5.24 7.21 2.07
CA ARG A 108 6.09 6.03 1.88
C ARG A 108 7.53 6.43 1.51
N GLY A 109 7.71 7.40 0.62
CA GLY A 109 9.04 7.87 0.21
C GLY A 109 9.84 8.56 1.33
N THR A 110 9.19 9.02 2.40
CA THR A 110 9.85 9.60 3.59
C THR A 110 10.17 8.60 4.69
N VAL A 111 9.66 7.36 4.59
CA VAL A 111 10.03 6.24 5.47
C VAL A 111 11.22 5.49 4.89
N ASP A 112 11.25 5.31 3.56
CA ASP A 112 12.40 4.71 2.86
C ASP A 112 13.66 5.60 3.00
N ALA A 113 13.51 6.93 2.89
CA ALA A 113 14.58 7.92 3.09
C ALA A 113 14.95 8.20 4.57
N ARG A 114 14.37 7.47 5.52
CA ARG A 114 14.82 7.44 6.92
C ARG A 114 15.44 6.09 7.27
N SER A 115 15.25 5.07 6.44
CA SER A 115 15.84 3.75 6.56
C SER A 115 17.21 3.66 5.86
N ASP A 116 17.58 4.65 5.05
CA ASP A 116 18.87 4.77 4.35
C ASP A 116 19.93 5.57 5.12
N GLY A 117 19.61 6.03 6.34
CA GLY A 117 20.50 6.82 7.19
C GLY A 117 21.23 6.02 8.27
N SER A 118 21.38 4.69 8.14
CA SER A 118 21.95 3.84 9.20
C SER A 118 22.78 2.64 8.72
N ASP A 119 23.44 2.71 7.56
CA ASP A 119 24.53 1.79 7.21
C ASP A 119 25.90 2.47 7.32
N GLY A 120 26.28 2.74 8.57
CA GLY A 120 27.69 2.90 8.88
C GLY A 120 28.42 1.57 8.68
N SER A 121 29.40 1.60 7.79
CA SER A 121 30.69 0.87 7.89
C SER A 121 30.67 -0.67 7.75
N ASP A 122 30.92 -1.14 6.54
CA ASP A 122 31.93 -2.16 6.22
C ASP A 122 32.38 -1.90 4.77
N GLY A 123 33.67 -1.94 4.42
CA GLY A 123 34.54 -3.08 4.55
C GLY A 123 34.92 -3.48 3.13
N SER A 124 36.04 -2.95 2.68
CA SER A 124 36.74 -3.27 1.44
C SER A 124 36.95 -4.77 1.22
N ASP A 125 36.58 -5.29 0.05
CA ASP A 125 37.39 -6.17 -0.83
C ASP A 125 36.64 -6.59 -2.11
N GLY A 126 37.39 -6.90 -3.17
CA GLY A 126 36.85 -7.36 -4.45
C GLY A 126 37.33 -6.62 -5.69
N SER A 127 38.60 -6.19 -5.72
CA SER A 127 39.27 -5.82 -6.96
C SER A 127 39.96 -7.03 -7.59
N ASP A 128 39.49 -7.49 -8.75
CA ASP A 128 40.33 -8.07 -9.80
C ASP A 128 39.72 -7.86 -11.19
N GLY A 129 40.59 -7.53 -12.16
CA GLY A 129 40.22 -7.38 -13.57
C GLY A 129 40.72 -6.13 -14.31
N SER A 130 41.76 -5.44 -13.81
CA SER A 130 42.47 -4.42 -14.58
C SER A 130 43.95 -4.81 -14.66
N ASP A 131 44.37 -5.33 -15.82
CA ASP A 131 45.77 -5.51 -16.20
C ASP A 131 46.39 -4.14 -16.54
N GLY A 132 46.74 -3.40 -15.49
CA GLY A 132 47.61 -2.23 -15.55
C GLY A 132 49.02 -2.61 -15.17
N SER A 133 49.89 -2.69 -16.16
CA SER A 133 51.34 -2.79 -16.06
C SER A 133 51.97 -1.59 -15.36
N ASP A 134 52.92 -1.83 -14.46
CA ASP A 134 54.27 -1.23 -14.34
C ASP A 134 54.76 -1.06 -12.88
N GLY A 135 56.08 -1.03 -12.72
CA GLY A 135 56.69 -0.20 -11.68
C GLY A 135 57.25 -0.85 -10.40
N SER A 136 58.42 -1.48 -10.53
CA SER A 136 59.63 -1.23 -9.70
C SER A 136 59.62 -1.34 -8.16
N ASP A 137 60.42 -2.31 -7.70
CA ASP A 137 61.43 -2.29 -6.62
C ASP A 137 61.33 -1.39 -5.37
N GLY A 138 61.61 -2.03 -4.22
CA GLY A 138 62.17 -1.33 -3.06
C GLY A 138 61.91 -2.00 -1.70
N SER A 139 62.91 -2.75 -1.22
CA SER A 139 63.35 -2.85 0.20
C SER A 139 62.32 -3.33 1.24
N GLY A 140 62.47 -4.42 1.99
CA GLY A 140 63.66 -4.89 2.70
C GLY A 140 63.38 -4.91 4.22
N GLY A 141 63.39 -6.10 4.83
CA GLY A 141 63.88 -6.30 6.20
C GLY A 141 62.90 -6.43 7.37
N SER A 142 62.89 -7.64 7.96
CA SER A 142 62.72 -8.01 9.39
C SER A 142 61.39 -7.67 10.09
N GLY A 143 60.76 -8.51 10.90
CA GLY A 143 61.20 -9.71 11.62
C GLY A 143 60.69 -9.60 13.07
N GLY A 144 60.02 -10.65 13.56
CA GLY A 144 59.58 -10.83 14.95
C GLY A 144 58.20 -10.23 15.26
N SER A 145 57.38 -10.77 16.15
CA SER A 145 57.43 -11.98 16.97
C SER A 145 56.06 -12.10 17.65
N ASP A 146 55.67 -13.33 17.93
CA ASP A 146 54.70 -13.79 18.93
C ASP A 146 54.24 -12.77 19.98
N ALA A 147 52.93 -12.77 20.28
CA ALA A 147 52.42 -13.18 21.60
C ALA A 147 50.98 -12.73 21.87
N ALA A 148 50.30 -13.57 22.65
CA ALA A 148 49.12 -13.31 23.48
C ALA A 148 47.80 -13.17 22.71
N ASP A 149 46.93 -14.17 22.62
CA ASP A 149 46.44 -15.14 23.61
C ASP A 149 45.63 -14.52 24.76
N ALA A 150 44.41 -15.06 24.89
CA ALA A 150 43.40 -14.94 25.95
C ALA A 150 42.43 -13.73 25.99
N PRO A 151 41.23 -13.87 26.62
CA PRO A 151 40.27 -14.98 26.45
C PRO A 151 38.79 -14.52 26.39
N HIS A 152 37.95 -15.49 26.03
CA HIS A 152 36.49 -15.54 26.17
C HIS A 152 35.91 -15.02 27.49
N ALA A 153 34.73 -14.40 27.40
CA ALA A 153 33.69 -14.50 28.42
C ALA A 153 32.29 -14.69 27.77
N PRO A 154 31.50 -15.69 28.23
CA PRO A 154 30.17 -16.02 27.71
C PRO A 154 29.03 -15.54 28.62
N GLY A 155 27.79 -15.56 28.10
CA GLY A 155 26.55 -15.44 28.88
C GLY A 155 25.68 -14.27 28.40
N ALA A 156 24.37 -14.39 28.14
CA ALA A 156 23.44 -15.41 28.58
C ALA A 156 22.26 -15.52 27.60
N LEU A 157 21.86 -16.78 27.35
CA LEU A 157 20.52 -17.17 26.95
C LEU A 157 19.56 -17.02 28.15
N GLY A 158 18.32 -16.63 27.86
CA GLY A 158 17.19 -16.65 28.80
C GLY A 158 16.00 -15.94 28.17
N ALA A 159 15.30 -16.53 27.20
CA ALA A 159 14.25 -17.53 27.38
C ALA A 159 13.02 -17.02 28.17
N ALA A 160 11.86 -17.37 27.62
CA ALA A 160 10.52 -17.44 28.22
C ALA A 160 9.54 -16.30 27.92
N ALA A 161 8.53 -16.69 27.15
CA ALA A 161 7.29 -15.99 26.82
C ALA A 161 6.23 -16.13 27.97
N PRO A 162 4.93 -16.15 27.69
CA PRO A 162 3.97 -15.04 27.86
C PRO A 162 2.93 -15.32 28.96
N ALA A 163 2.15 -14.32 29.39
CA ALA A 163 0.73 -14.47 29.77
C ALA A 163 0.15 -13.23 30.47
N ARG A 164 -1.19 -13.14 30.38
CA ARG A 164 -2.18 -12.39 31.20
C ARG A 164 -2.55 -11.00 30.66
N ARG A 165 -3.82 -10.59 30.56
CA ARG A 165 -5.17 -11.11 30.94
C ARG A 165 -6.15 -10.09 30.28
N ARG A 166 -7.21 -10.47 29.55
CA ARG A 166 -8.62 -10.57 30.03
C ARG A 166 -8.98 -9.53 31.11
N GLU A 167 -10.11 -8.82 31.17
CA GLU A 167 -11.41 -8.69 30.50
C GLU A 167 -12.03 -7.43 31.18
N ASP A 168 -13.31 -7.12 30.90
CA ASP A 168 -14.22 -6.29 31.72
C ASP A 168 -14.14 -4.77 31.44
N ALA A 169 -15.22 -4.02 31.18
CA ALA A 169 -16.67 -4.27 31.12
C ALA A 169 -17.32 -3.06 30.41
#